data_AF-E2C664-F1
#
_entry.id   AF-E2C664-F1
#
_cell.length_a   1.000
_cell.length_b   1.000
_cell.length_c   1.000
_cell.angle_alpha   90.00
_cell.angle_beta   90.00
_cell.angle_gamma   90.00
#
_symmetry.space_group_name_H-M   'P 1'
#
loop_
_entity.id
_entity.type
_entity.pdbx_description
1 polymer ?
#
loop_
_entity_poly.entity_id
_entity_poly.type
_entity_poly.pdbx_seq_one_letter_code
_entity_poly.pdbx_strand_id
1 'polypeptide(L)' 'TCEDWFKRFRSGDFDTENKERSGRPETIEDAVLQALLDEDETQTQDQLAEALNMTRQGISK' A
#
# COMPACT_ATOMS: atom_id res chain seq x y z
N THR A 1 1.04 -11.48 -20.94
CA THR A 1 0.97 -11.28 -22.40
C THR A 1 -0.22 -12.06 -22.97
N CYS A 2 -0.52 -11.97 -24.28
CA CYS A 2 -1.59 -12.80 -24.88
C CYS A 2 -1.39 -14.30 -24.65
N GLU A 3 -0.13 -14.75 -24.60
CA GLU A 3 0.23 -16.14 -24.31
C GLU A 3 -0.16 -16.57 -22.88
N ASP A 4 0.10 -15.72 -21.87
CA ASP A 4 -0.24 -16.01 -20.48
C ASP A 4 -1.75 -16.12 -20.27
N TRP A 5 -2.52 -15.24 -20.92
CA TRP A 5 -3.99 -15.29 -20.90
C TRP A 5 -4.52 -16.57 -21.57
N PHE A 6 -3.95 -16.95 -22.71
CA PHE A 6 -4.35 -18.18 -23.41
C PHE A 6 -4.07 -19.43 -22.57
N LYS A 7 -2.94 -19.47 -21.85
CA LYS A 7 -2.62 -20.55 -20.89
C LYS A 7 -3.61 -20.61 -19.73
N ARG A 8 -3.97 -19.47 -19.12
CA ARG A 8 -4.96 -19.40 -18.02
C ARG A 8 -6.35 -19.87 -18.44
N PHE A 9 -6.82 -19.43 -19.61
CA PHE A 9 -8.11 -19.89 -20.13
C PHE A 9 -8.11 -21.38 -20.46
N ARG A 10 -6.99 -21.95 -20.94
CA ARG A 10 -6.86 -23.40 -21.16
C ARG A 10 -6.87 -24.22 -19.86
N SER A 11 -6.44 -23.66 -18.74
CA SER A 11 -6.56 -24.29 -17.43
C SER A 11 -7.95 -24.12 -16.78
N GLY A 12 -8.89 -23.45 -17.45
CA GLY A 12 -10.23 -23.18 -16.94
C GLY A 12 -10.32 -21.97 -15.99
N ASP A 13 -9.25 -21.18 -15.87
CA ASP A 13 -9.23 -19.92 -15.13
C ASP A 13 -9.69 -18.79 -16.06
N PHE A 14 -10.98 -18.45 -15.96
CA PHE A 14 -11.62 -17.36 -16.72
C PHE A 14 -11.69 -16.05 -15.95
N ASP A 15 -11.06 -15.98 -14.77
CA ASP A 15 -11.02 -14.76 -13.98
C ASP A 15 -10.21 -13.68 -14.71
N THR A 16 -10.92 -12.61 -15.08
CA THR A 16 -10.34 -11.43 -15.74
C THR A 16 -9.93 -10.36 -14.74
N GLU A 17 -10.26 -10.52 -13.46
CA GLU A 17 -9.86 -9.56 -12.44
C GLU A 17 -8.35 -9.58 -12.25
N ASN A 18 -7.79 -8.38 -12.08
CA ASN A 18 -6.39 -8.28 -11.72
C ASN A 18 -6.25 -8.67 -10.26
N LYS A 19 -5.69 -9.87 -10.02
CA LYS A 19 -5.31 -10.33 -8.69
C LYS A 19 -4.45 -9.30 -7.98
N GLU A 20 -4.60 -9.26 -6.67
CA GLU A 20 -3.83 -8.37 -5.81
C GLU A 20 -2.34 -8.56 -6.09
N ARG A 21 -1.66 -7.47 -6.40
CA ARG A 21 -0.24 -7.50 -6.75
C ARG A 21 0.54 -7.36 -5.47
N SER A 22 1.34 -8.37 -5.15
CA SER A 22 2.38 -8.24 -4.13
C SER A 22 3.34 -7.12 -4.51
N GLY A 23 3.64 -6.22 -3.57
CA GLY A 23 4.65 -5.17 -3.77
C GLY A 23 4.22 -3.76 -3.36
N ARG A 24 2.96 -3.55 -2.95
CA ARG A 24 2.63 -2.33 -2.22
C ARG A 24 3.33 -2.39 -0.85
N PRO A 25 4.11 -1.37 -0.46
CA PRO A 25 4.63 -1.27 0.91
C PRO A 25 3.46 -1.37 1.89
N GLU A 26 3.65 -2.08 3.00
CA GLU A 26 2.66 -2.14 4.07
C GLU A 26 2.21 -0.72 4.42
N THR A 27 0.91 -0.47 4.31
CA THR A 27 0.34 0.80 4.75
C THR A 27 0.20 0.76 6.26
N ILE A 28 0.68 1.80 6.94
CA ILE A 28 0.38 2.01 8.36
C ILE A 28 -1.13 2.09 8.54
N GLU A 29 -1.62 1.47 9.60
CA GLU A 29 -3.03 1.62 9.98
C GLU A 29 -3.34 3.09 10.26
N ASP A 30 -4.41 3.61 9.65
CA ASP A 30 -4.79 5.02 9.80
C ASP A 30 -5.01 5.41 11.28
N ALA A 31 -5.36 4.45 12.15
CA ALA A 31 -5.49 4.65 13.59
C ALA A 31 -4.16 5.00 14.29
N VAL A 32 -3.04 4.41 13.86
CA VAL A 32 -1.70 4.72 14.41
C VAL A 32 -1.29 6.12 13.99
N LEU A 33 -1.57 6.50 12.75
CA LEU A 33 -1.28 7.85 12.27
C LEU A 33 -2.15 8.90 12.98
N GLN A 34 -3.43 8.60 13.23
CA GLN A 34 -4.32 9.46 14.01
C GLN A 34 -3.82 9.65 15.43
N ALA A 35 -3.40 8.59 16.12
CA ALA A 35 -2.87 8.70 17.48
C ALA A 35 -1.64 9.61 17.58
N LEU A 36 -0.76 9.59 16.56
CA LEU A 36 0.40 10.49 16.51
C LEU A 36 0.00 11.95 16.30
N LEU A 37 -1.03 12.21 15.48
CA LEU A 37 -1.56 13.54 15.26
C LEU A 37 -2.32 14.07 16.48
N ASP A 38 -3.02 13.20 17.22
CA ASP A 38 -3.70 13.56 18.47
C ASP A 38 -2.70 13.97 19.57
N GLU A 39 -1.48 13.43 19.54
CA GLU A 39 -0.40 13.81 20.46
C GLU A 39 0.24 15.16 20.08
N ASP A 40 0.49 15.38 18.79
CA ASP A 40 1.02 16.65 18.28
C ASP A 40 0.56 16.91 16.83
N GLU A 41 -0.47 17.74 16.71
CA GLU A 41 -1.06 18.17 15.43
C GLU A 41 -0.10 19.01 14.58
N THR A 42 0.99 19.51 15.15
CA THR A 42 1.94 20.41 14.46
C THR A 42 3.10 19.67 13.80
N GLN A 43 3.15 18.33 13.93
CA GLN A 43 4.19 17.53 13.32
C GLN A 43 4.16 17.60 11.79
N THR A 44 5.36 17.64 11.22
CA THR A 44 5.57 17.56 9.78
C THR A 44 5.57 16.10 9.31
N GLN A 45 5.31 15.89 8.02
CA GLN A 45 5.38 14.56 7.41
C GLN A 45 6.76 13.92 7.55
N ASP A 46 7.85 14.71 7.59
CA ASP A 46 9.21 14.19 7.75
C ASP A 46 9.43 13.65 9.17
N GLN A 47 8.93 14.34 10.19
CA GLN A 47 8.99 13.87 11.58
C GLN A 47 8.17 12.59 11.78
N LEU A 48 6.97 12.53 11.19
CA LEU A 48 6.16 11.32 11.21
C LEU A 48 6.87 10.17 10.47
N ALA A 49 7.55 10.46 9.36
CA ALA A 49 8.27 9.46 8.57
C ALA A 49 9.46 8.89 9.35
N GLU A 50 10.21 9.74 10.06
CA GLU A 50 11.26 9.32 10.99
C GLU A 50 10.71 8.46 12.14
N ALA A 51 9.62 8.90 12.79
CA ALA A 51 9.02 8.18 13.91
C ALA A 51 8.51 6.78 13.51
N LEU A 52 7.97 6.68 12.29
CA LEU A 52 7.37 5.45 11.76
C LEU A 52 8.35 4.60 10.93
N ASN A 53 9.63 5.00 10.83
CA ASN A 53 10.63 4.40 9.95
C ASN A 53 10.13 4.21 8.51
N MET A 54 9.40 5.18 8.00
CA MET A 54 8.81 5.19 6.66
C MET A 54 9.42 6.27 5.78
N THR A 55 9.15 6.18 4.48
CA THR A 55 9.43 7.29 3.59
C THR A 55 8.32 8.33 3.72
N ARG A 56 8.66 9.61 3.53
CA ARG A 56 7.69 10.70 3.45
C ARG A 56 6.55 10.41 2.45
N GLN A 57 6.86 9.70 1.37
CA GLN A 57 5.90 9.26 0.35
C GLN A 57 4.89 8.22 0.87
N GLY A 58 5.27 7.40 1.86
CA GLY A 58 4.35 6.48 2.53
C GLY A 58 3.32 7.20 3.41
N ILE A 59 3.66 8.41 3.89
CA ILE A 59 2.78 9.25 4.72
C ILE A 59 1.93 10.18 3.86
N SER A 60 2.48 10.67 2.74
CA SER A 60 1.76 11.52 1.81
C SER A 60 0.86 10.67 0.90
N LYS A 61 -0.45 10.68 1.15
CA LYS A 61 -1.47 10.13 0.23
C LYS A 61 -1.74 11.09 -0.94
#